data_AF-A0A5N5J0T7-F1
#
_entry.id   AF-A0A5N5J0T7-F1
#
_cell.length_a   1.000
_cell.length_b   1.000
_cell.length_c   1.000
_cell.angle_alpha   90.00
_cell.angle_beta   90.00
_cell.angle_gamma   90.00
#
_symmetry.space_group_name_H-M   'P 1'
#
loop_
_entity.id
_entity.type
_entity.pdbx_description
1 polymer ?
#
loop_
_entity_poly.entity_id
_entity_poly.type
_entity_poly.pdbx_seq_one_letter_code
_entity_poly.pdbx_strand_id
1 'polypeptide(L)'
;NSPPTPNGGGTRLRLHEDAGHGTSIAPGERHRANLSGCYLFLACTGCRPAEIVDHEKKKPKDGSWEELYCPKAVHAHDRDRTMRRELVKFDSEHVAAQLSDEDARLLEEMLSAETTGRGRPKALCYEDILLMLVRHPVTGADVHVMAVKFIHHKGADNKPKPTIFFFTLTRRLIFCLISLIISIAADDSAFDAPSLTSVRAVFEVKNTGPVKCTPLRWKKEWLKRPVFRRFNGPNISEDEALQYHKLRDDMGRQSLDAGQEKPMQPKDWRRGAANEANGKAPDAVRDQMMRHDPKWATFNSAYINAKVKFHLQNAVIHEAQEDAVIEMLTHISVTRDPRAGRDIVPDEVWQDMPPDPEIVELEQRREKLKGGQYRIQGRDNEQEIRDLTKEIRSKTAQRVKDIMKEYRADYFYNRPTWAIERQARGEDEEEEEYADPAIELQIPERAQLAEIFRNQPEDLTQTPSSVKTASFCDSHSVLLVVVFLVEAVEGGGLPNLAQ
;
A
#
# COMPACT_ATOMS: atom_id res chain seq x y z
N ASN A 1 14.81 -6.87 -18.64
CA ASN A 1 13.62 -7.68 -18.31
C ASN A 1 12.83 -7.03 -17.18
N SER A 2 11.77 -6.30 -17.51
CA SER A 2 10.89 -5.69 -16.51
C SER A 2 10.05 -6.80 -15.86
N PRO A 3 10.03 -6.92 -14.51
CA PRO A 3 9.26 -7.98 -13.85
C PRO A 3 7.76 -7.81 -14.11
N PRO A 4 6.92 -8.83 -13.99
CA PRO A 4 5.46 -8.67 -14.09
C PRO A 4 4.88 -7.71 -13.01
N THR A 5 3.66 -7.22 -13.20
CA THR A 5 3.02 -6.22 -12.30
C THR A 5 1.81 -6.78 -11.55
N PRO A 6 1.54 -6.32 -10.32
CA PRO A 6 0.26 -6.59 -9.67
C PRO A 6 -0.90 -5.93 -10.44
N ASN A 7 -2.04 -6.62 -10.48
CA ASN A 7 -3.32 -6.08 -10.89
C ASN A 7 -4.34 -6.27 -9.75
N GLY A 8 -5.65 -6.25 -10.05
CA GLY A 8 -6.69 -6.52 -9.05
C GLY A 8 -6.46 -7.82 -8.28
N GLY A 9 -6.07 -8.91 -8.95
CA GLY A 9 -5.77 -10.20 -8.31
C GLY A 9 -4.54 -10.14 -7.39
N GLY A 10 -3.47 -9.49 -7.83
CA GLY A 10 -2.27 -9.28 -6.99
C GLY A 10 -2.54 -8.40 -5.77
N THR A 11 -3.44 -7.41 -5.91
CA THR A 11 -3.87 -6.55 -4.80
C THR A 11 -4.73 -7.33 -3.80
N ARG A 12 -5.69 -8.11 -4.30
CA ARG A 12 -6.53 -9.00 -3.48
C ARG A 12 -5.66 -9.93 -2.64
N LEU A 13 -4.72 -10.62 -3.27
CA LEU A 13 -3.81 -11.55 -2.58
C LEU A 13 -3.07 -10.88 -1.41
N ARG A 14 -2.60 -9.65 -1.58
CA ARG A 14 -1.87 -8.91 -0.54
C ARG A 14 -2.75 -8.54 0.64
N LEU A 15 -3.97 -8.11 0.36
CA LEU A 15 -4.93 -7.72 1.39
C LEU A 15 -5.44 -8.95 2.16
N HIS A 16 -5.59 -10.10 1.49
CA HIS A 16 -5.86 -11.37 2.17
C HIS A 16 -4.72 -11.78 3.07
N GLU A 17 -3.48 -11.69 2.59
CA GLU A 17 -2.31 -12.03 3.39
C GLU A 17 -2.20 -11.14 4.64
N ASP A 18 -2.39 -9.83 4.47
CA ASP A 18 -2.40 -8.85 5.57
C ASP A 18 -3.51 -9.16 6.60
N ALA A 19 -4.72 -9.49 6.12
CA ALA A 19 -5.87 -9.80 6.96
C ALA A 19 -5.75 -11.17 7.67
N GLY A 20 -5.40 -12.23 6.95
CA GLY A 20 -5.52 -13.63 7.41
C GLY A 20 -4.25 -14.25 7.98
N HIS A 21 -3.06 -13.90 7.45
CA HIS A 21 -1.82 -14.64 7.76
C HIS A 21 -0.68 -13.75 8.30
N GLY A 22 -0.78 -12.43 8.15
CA GLY A 22 0.23 -11.47 8.61
C GLY A 22 0.32 -11.33 10.14
N THR A 23 0.91 -12.30 10.84
CA THR A 23 1.05 -12.29 12.31
C THR A 23 2.36 -11.68 12.79
N SER A 24 3.40 -11.63 11.96
CA SER A 24 4.77 -11.25 12.37
C SER A 24 5.26 -9.87 11.87
N ILE A 25 4.57 -9.24 10.92
CA ILE A 25 5.06 -8.04 10.22
C ILE A 25 4.55 -6.75 10.87
N ALA A 26 3.30 -6.77 11.32
CA ALA A 26 2.60 -5.62 11.87
C ALA A 26 2.61 -5.66 13.40
N PRO A 27 3.17 -4.65 14.08
CA PRO A 27 3.20 -4.58 15.55
C PRO A 27 1.81 -4.43 16.18
N GLY A 28 0.78 -4.10 15.41
CA GLY A 28 -0.61 -4.02 15.84
C GLY A 28 -1.59 -3.85 14.67
N GLU A 29 -2.89 -3.90 14.95
CA GLU A 29 -3.96 -3.82 13.93
C GLU A 29 -3.93 -2.52 13.14
N ARG A 30 -3.62 -1.41 13.83
CA ARG A 30 -3.54 -0.12 13.16
C ARG A 30 -2.36 -0.05 12.15
N HIS A 31 -1.30 -0.84 12.33
CA HIS A 31 -0.25 -0.94 11.31
C HIS A 31 -0.73 -1.73 10.09
N ARG A 32 -1.49 -2.82 10.28
CA ARG A 32 -2.14 -3.55 9.16
C ARG A 32 -3.06 -2.64 8.37
N ALA A 33 -3.91 -1.88 9.06
CA ALA A 33 -4.76 -0.85 8.46
C ALA A 33 -3.96 0.13 7.59
N ASN A 34 -2.83 0.62 8.11
CA ASN A 34 -1.96 1.53 7.38
C ASN A 34 -1.37 0.87 6.11
N LEU A 35 -0.92 -0.40 6.20
CA LEU A 35 -0.38 -1.15 5.06
C LEU A 35 -1.45 -1.39 3.99
N SER A 36 -2.63 -1.91 4.39
CA SER A 36 -3.78 -2.10 3.52
C SER A 36 -4.18 -0.81 2.81
N GLY A 37 -4.20 0.32 3.53
CA GLY A 37 -4.50 1.63 2.94
C GLY A 37 -3.44 2.08 1.96
N CYS A 38 -2.16 1.87 2.28
CA CYS A 38 -1.08 2.16 1.35
C CYS A 38 -1.20 1.32 0.07
N TYR A 39 -1.52 0.04 0.17
CA TYR A 39 -1.69 -0.85 -1.00
C TYR A 39 -2.85 -0.40 -1.88
N LEU A 40 -3.99 -0.08 -1.29
CA LEU A 40 -5.15 0.41 -2.01
C LEU A 40 -4.89 1.76 -2.69
N PHE A 41 -4.27 2.72 -2.01
CA PHE A 41 -3.89 3.99 -2.65
C PHE A 41 -2.95 3.76 -3.84
N LEU A 42 -1.93 2.91 -3.67
CA LEU A 42 -0.98 2.61 -4.75
C LEU A 42 -1.66 1.88 -5.93
N ALA A 43 -2.55 0.92 -5.68
CA ALA A 43 -3.29 0.20 -6.71
C ALA A 43 -4.30 1.08 -7.45
N CYS A 44 -5.09 1.86 -6.71
CA CYS A 44 -6.23 2.57 -7.27
C CYS A 44 -5.87 3.90 -7.93
N THR A 45 -4.71 4.49 -7.60
CA THR A 45 -4.31 5.81 -8.12
C THR A 45 -2.98 5.79 -8.85
N GLY A 46 -2.17 4.76 -8.65
CA GLY A 46 -0.78 4.77 -9.09
C GLY A 46 0.06 5.87 -8.45
N CYS A 47 -0.35 6.50 -7.34
CA CYS A 47 0.43 7.55 -6.68
C CYS A 47 1.84 7.06 -6.30
N ARG A 48 2.78 7.97 -6.10
CA ARG A 48 4.06 7.58 -5.50
C ARG A 48 3.85 7.29 -4.01
N PRO A 49 4.59 6.34 -3.42
CA PRO A 49 4.51 6.07 -1.98
C PRO A 49 4.83 7.30 -1.15
N ALA A 50 5.79 8.11 -1.59
CA ALA A 50 6.14 9.40 -1.02
C ALA A 50 4.99 10.42 -0.94
N GLU A 51 3.88 10.20 -1.65
CA GLU A 51 2.71 11.06 -1.56
C GLU A 51 1.78 10.66 -0.41
N ILE A 52 1.94 9.44 0.13
CA ILE A 52 1.07 8.88 1.18
C ILE A 52 1.81 8.58 2.49
N VAL A 53 3.11 8.28 2.43
CA VAL A 53 3.97 8.02 3.59
C VAL A 53 5.14 9.01 3.62
N ASP A 54 5.88 9.03 4.73
CA ASP A 54 6.96 9.99 4.98
C ASP A 54 7.93 10.12 3.80
N HIS A 55 7.98 11.34 3.26
CA HIS A 55 8.90 11.77 2.20
C HIS A 55 9.95 12.78 2.68
N GLU A 56 10.10 12.96 3.98
CA GLU A 56 11.16 13.83 4.51
C GLU A 56 12.53 13.20 4.26
N LYS A 57 13.38 13.94 3.54
CA LYS A 57 14.77 13.56 3.40
C LYS A 57 15.46 13.79 4.74
N LYS A 58 16.10 12.75 5.27
CA LYS A 58 17.00 12.91 6.43
C LYS A 58 18.04 13.96 6.09
N LYS A 59 18.17 14.98 6.93
CA LYS A 59 19.24 15.96 6.79
C LYS A 59 20.59 15.24 6.94
N PRO A 60 21.58 15.56 6.09
CA PRO A 60 22.96 15.19 6.33
C PRO A 60 23.37 15.50 7.77
N LYS A 61 23.99 14.53 8.46
CA LYS A 61 24.41 14.68 9.86
C LYS A 61 25.80 15.34 9.99
N ASP A 62 26.42 15.66 8.87
CA ASP A 62 27.77 16.22 8.76
C ASP A 62 27.79 17.76 8.83
N GLY A 63 26.65 18.40 9.13
CA GLY A 63 26.54 19.86 9.20
C GLY A 63 26.47 20.56 7.82
N SER A 64 26.62 19.81 6.72
CA SER A 64 26.62 20.36 5.36
C SER A 64 25.30 21.01 4.98
N TRP A 65 24.19 20.55 5.58
CA TRP A 65 22.87 21.11 5.32
C TRP A 65 22.72 22.50 5.93
N GLU A 66 23.18 22.69 7.17
CA GLU A 66 23.22 24.00 7.79
C GLU A 66 24.19 24.94 7.05
N GLU A 67 25.34 24.46 6.60
CA GLU A 67 26.32 25.28 5.87
C GLU A 67 25.76 25.78 4.52
N LEU A 68 25.09 24.91 3.76
CA LEU A 68 24.60 25.22 2.41
C LEU A 68 23.23 25.93 2.38
N TYR A 69 22.39 25.72 3.38
CA TYR A 69 20.97 26.13 3.34
C TYR A 69 20.50 26.96 4.55
N CYS A 70 21.38 27.33 5.49
CA CYS A 70 21.08 28.30 6.56
C CYS A 70 20.80 29.71 5.98
N PRO A 71 19.97 30.54 6.63
CA PRO A 71 19.70 31.92 6.20
C PRO A 71 20.94 32.76 5.85
N LYS A 72 22.09 32.49 6.49
CA LYS A 72 23.37 33.16 6.17
C LYS A 72 23.87 32.88 4.75
N ALA A 73 23.57 31.71 4.16
CA ALA A 73 23.95 31.34 2.79
C ALA A 73 23.05 31.98 1.72
N VAL A 74 21.81 32.35 2.08
CA VAL A 74 20.79 32.86 1.14
C VAL A 74 21.06 34.32 0.73
N HIS A 75 21.81 35.09 1.53
CA HIS A 75 22.13 36.49 1.22
C HIS A 75 23.14 36.68 0.07
N ALA A 76 23.83 35.63 -0.39
CA ALA A 76 24.83 35.75 -1.45
C ALA A 76 24.23 35.81 -2.88
N HIS A 77 22.99 35.34 -3.09
CA HIS A 77 22.44 35.14 -4.44
C HIS A 77 21.18 35.96 -4.78
N ASP A 78 20.74 36.87 -3.90
CA ASP A 78 19.47 37.60 -4.07
C ASP A 78 19.50 38.73 -5.12
N ARG A 79 20.58 38.86 -5.90
CA ARG A 79 20.67 39.86 -6.99
C ARG A 79 20.14 39.38 -8.34
N ASP A 80 19.83 38.09 -8.51
CA ASP A 80 19.51 37.53 -9.85
C ASP A 80 18.06 37.03 -10.00
N ARG A 81 17.21 37.22 -8.96
CA ARG A 81 15.82 36.73 -8.97
C ARG A 81 14.85 37.64 -9.72
N THR A 82 15.25 38.87 -10.02
CA THR A 82 14.39 39.91 -10.63
C THR A 82 14.17 39.69 -12.13
N MET A 83 15.04 38.96 -12.83
CA MET A 83 14.96 38.74 -14.29
C MET A 83 14.08 37.56 -14.73
N ARG A 84 13.66 36.67 -13.81
CA ARG A 84 12.90 35.45 -14.18
C ARG A 84 11.38 35.55 -14.07
N ARG A 85 10.85 36.70 -13.62
CA ARG A 85 9.41 36.89 -13.38
C ARG A 85 8.60 37.22 -14.64
N GLU A 86 9.25 37.44 -15.79
CA GLU A 86 8.57 37.91 -17.01
C GLU A 86 8.31 36.86 -18.09
N LEU A 87 8.66 35.57 -17.91
CA LEU A 87 8.68 34.60 -19.03
C LEU A 87 7.80 33.35 -18.90
N VAL A 88 6.75 33.35 -18.07
CA VAL A 88 5.76 32.26 -18.11
C VAL A 88 4.33 32.81 -18.00
N LYS A 89 3.86 33.45 -19.07
CA LYS A 89 2.44 33.40 -19.42
C LYS A 89 2.26 32.17 -20.32
N PHE A 90 1.56 31.15 -19.84
CA PHE A 90 1.10 30.06 -20.69
C PHE A 90 -0.35 29.72 -20.34
N ASP A 91 -1.19 29.76 -21.37
CA ASP A 91 -2.64 29.65 -21.34
C ASP A 91 -3.16 28.43 -20.58
N SER A 92 -4.12 28.67 -19.67
CA SER A 92 -4.98 27.66 -19.03
C SER A 92 -6.44 27.79 -19.46
N GLU A 93 -6.70 28.26 -20.67
CA GLU A 93 -8.02 28.11 -21.28
C GLU A 93 -8.08 26.73 -21.93
N HIS A 94 -8.54 25.70 -21.21
CA HIS A 94 -9.28 24.54 -21.77
C HIS A 94 -9.63 23.40 -20.79
N VAL A 95 -9.88 23.67 -19.50
CA VAL A 95 -10.49 22.65 -18.60
C VAL A 95 -11.56 23.22 -17.64
N ALA A 96 -12.10 24.41 -17.91
CA ALA A 96 -13.13 25.04 -17.07
C ALA A 96 -14.54 24.94 -17.68
N ALA A 97 -14.90 23.79 -18.27
CA ALA A 97 -16.20 23.68 -18.96
C ALA A 97 -17.39 23.34 -18.04
N GLN A 98 -17.22 23.08 -16.73
CA GLN A 98 -18.34 22.72 -15.84
C GLN A 98 -18.21 23.17 -14.37
N LEU A 99 -17.48 24.25 -14.07
CA LEU A 99 -17.47 24.88 -12.74
C LEU A 99 -17.82 26.36 -12.89
N SER A 100 -18.50 26.96 -11.91
CA SER A 100 -18.70 28.41 -11.92
C SER A 100 -17.34 29.12 -11.81
N ASP A 101 -17.19 30.31 -12.40
CA ASP A 101 -15.94 31.09 -12.36
C ASP A 101 -15.47 31.37 -10.92
N GLU A 102 -16.39 31.41 -9.95
CA GLU A 102 -16.07 31.52 -8.52
C GLU A 102 -15.49 30.22 -7.95
N ASP A 103 -16.05 29.06 -8.29
CA ASP A 103 -15.54 27.75 -7.86
C ASP A 103 -14.16 27.46 -8.48
N ALA A 104 -13.95 27.88 -9.73
CA ALA A 104 -12.67 27.76 -10.43
C ALA A 104 -11.59 28.66 -9.77
N ARG A 105 -11.94 29.91 -9.39
CA ARG A 105 -11.03 30.81 -8.66
C ARG A 105 -10.74 30.32 -7.25
N LEU A 106 -11.74 29.82 -6.52
CA LEU A 106 -11.55 29.25 -5.19
C LEU A 106 -10.67 28.00 -5.25
N LEU A 107 -10.88 27.14 -6.26
CA LEU A 107 -10.03 26.00 -6.53
C LEU A 107 -8.61 26.46 -6.86
N GLU A 108 -8.42 27.42 -7.76
CA GLU A 108 -7.10 27.96 -8.12
C GLU A 108 -6.37 28.58 -6.91
N GLU A 109 -7.07 29.34 -6.07
CA GLU A 109 -6.55 29.93 -4.83
C GLU A 109 -6.16 28.86 -3.80
N MET A 110 -6.99 27.81 -3.62
CA MET A 110 -6.68 26.64 -2.79
C MET A 110 -5.55 25.76 -3.36
N LEU A 111 -5.36 25.72 -4.68
CA LEU A 111 -4.30 24.95 -5.33
C LEU A 111 -2.95 25.69 -5.32
N SER A 112 -2.96 27.03 -5.27
CA SER A 112 -1.77 27.89 -5.35
C SER A 112 -1.20 28.35 -3.99
N ALA A 113 -2.00 28.41 -2.93
CA ALA A 113 -1.56 28.85 -1.59
C ALA A 113 -0.67 27.85 -0.82
N GLU A 114 -0.41 26.66 -1.36
CA GLU A 114 -0.37 25.45 -0.53
C GLU A 114 0.99 24.71 -0.45
N THR A 115 2.12 25.23 -0.95
CA THR A 115 3.37 24.42 -1.04
C THR A 115 4.58 24.89 -0.23
N THR A 116 4.54 26.01 0.50
CA THR A 116 5.64 26.45 1.38
C THR A 116 5.22 26.55 2.86
N GLY A 117 5.98 25.91 3.77
CA GLY A 117 5.91 26.21 5.21
C GLY A 117 4.67 25.75 5.98
N ARG A 118 3.97 24.67 5.56
CA ARG A 118 2.71 24.23 6.19
C ARG A 118 2.79 23.81 7.67
N GLY A 119 3.99 23.57 8.21
CA GLY A 119 4.15 23.06 9.57
C GLY A 119 3.49 21.69 9.77
N ARG A 120 3.64 20.80 8.78
CA ARG A 120 3.16 19.41 8.81
C ARG A 120 4.12 18.48 8.06
N PRO A 121 4.05 17.14 8.29
CA PRO A 121 4.88 16.18 7.58
C PRO A 121 4.63 16.12 6.08
N LYS A 122 5.65 15.75 5.29
CA LYS A 122 5.51 15.41 3.86
C LYS A 122 4.90 14.00 3.69
N ALA A 123 3.60 13.89 3.94
CA ALA A 123 2.78 12.68 3.80
C ALA A 123 1.29 13.04 3.59
N LEU A 124 0.44 12.05 3.30
CA LEU A 124 -1.01 12.24 3.21
C LEU A 124 -1.59 12.54 4.60
N CYS A 125 -2.21 13.71 4.74
CA CYS A 125 -2.83 14.18 5.98
C CYS A 125 -4.35 14.24 5.84
N TYR A 126 -5.07 14.38 6.96
CA TYR A 126 -6.54 14.49 6.94
C TYR A 126 -7.03 15.69 6.10
N GLU A 127 -6.31 16.82 6.10
CA GLU A 127 -6.66 17.98 5.26
C GLU A 127 -6.60 17.70 3.76
N ASP A 128 -5.88 16.65 3.33
CA ASP A 128 -5.78 16.24 1.94
C ASP A 128 -6.95 15.34 1.50
N ILE A 129 -7.84 14.94 2.44
CA ILE A 129 -8.98 14.06 2.21
C ILE A 129 -10.28 14.83 2.46
N LEU A 130 -11.17 14.82 1.47
CA LEU A 130 -12.54 15.29 1.60
C LEU A 130 -13.49 14.09 1.54
N LEU A 131 -14.05 13.72 2.69
CA LEU A 131 -15.08 12.69 2.80
C LEU A 131 -16.47 13.35 2.75
N MET A 132 -17.37 12.82 1.94
CA MET A 132 -18.68 13.41 1.68
C MET A 132 -19.76 12.33 1.62
N LEU A 133 -20.98 12.71 2.00
CA LEU A 133 -22.19 11.98 1.69
C LEU A 133 -22.88 12.66 0.49
N VAL A 134 -23.01 11.96 -0.62
CA VAL A 134 -23.57 12.49 -1.87
C VAL A 134 -24.87 11.77 -2.20
N ARG A 135 -25.88 12.50 -2.65
CA ARG A 135 -27.10 11.92 -3.19
C ARG A 135 -26.83 11.41 -4.60
N HIS A 136 -26.90 10.10 -4.78
CA HIS A 136 -26.63 9.45 -6.05
C HIS A 136 -27.59 9.99 -7.13
N PRO A 137 -27.09 10.45 -8.30
CA PRO A 137 -27.90 11.19 -9.26
C PRO A 137 -29.01 10.34 -9.90
N VAL A 138 -28.80 9.02 -10.03
CA VAL A 138 -29.77 8.09 -10.62
C VAL A 138 -30.70 7.47 -9.57
N THR A 139 -30.17 6.83 -8.53
CA THR A 139 -30.96 6.10 -7.53
C THR A 139 -31.56 7.00 -6.43
N GLY A 140 -31.06 8.22 -6.26
CA GLY A 140 -31.47 9.11 -5.16
C GLY A 140 -30.99 8.68 -3.77
N ALA A 141 -30.31 7.53 -3.66
CA ALA A 141 -29.76 7.03 -2.42
C ALA A 141 -28.56 7.88 -1.96
N ASP A 142 -28.39 8.02 -0.65
CA ASP A 142 -27.22 8.67 -0.09
C ASP A 142 -26.03 7.69 -0.10
N VAL A 143 -24.89 8.12 -0.65
CA VAL A 143 -23.68 7.30 -0.81
C VAL A 143 -22.44 8.05 -0.34
N HIS A 144 -21.54 7.37 0.36
CA HIS A 144 -20.25 7.95 0.74
C HIS A 144 -19.32 8.03 -0.47
N VAL A 145 -18.70 9.20 -0.64
CA VAL A 145 -17.74 9.52 -1.68
C VAL A 145 -16.54 10.18 -1.01
N MET A 146 -15.35 9.89 -1.52
CA MET A 146 -14.11 10.49 -1.01
C MET A 146 -13.33 11.11 -2.16
N ALA A 147 -12.85 12.34 -1.97
CA ALA A 147 -11.88 12.97 -2.84
C ALA A 147 -10.54 13.09 -2.11
N VAL A 148 -9.43 12.72 -2.76
CA VAL A 148 -8.09 12.78 -2.17
C VAL A 148 -7.19 13.60 -3.07
N LYS A 149 -6.61 14.67 -2.49
CA LYS A 149 -5.69 15.59 -3.17
C LYS A 149 -4.25 15.18 -2.87
N PHE A 150 -3.53 14.70 -3.87
CA PHE A 150 -2.10 14.44 -3.72
C PHE A 150 -1.30 15.70 -4.05
N ILE A 151 -0.48 16.16 -3.10
CA ILE A 151 0.28 17.40 -3.21
C ILE A 151 1.81 17.23 -3.13
N HIS A 152 2.29 16.11 -2.57
CA HIS A 152 3.72 15.86 -2.29
C HIS A 152 4.43 15.12 -3.42
N HIS A 153 4.28 15.59 -4.67
CA HIS A 153 4.94 14.96 -5.83
C HIS A 153 6.34 15.52 -6.10
N LYS A 154 7.12 14.78 -6.91
CA LYS A 154 8.47 15.22 -7.34
C LYS A 154 8.38 16.58 -8.03
N GLY A 155 9.10 17.57 -7.49
CA GLY A 155 9.14 18.92 -8.03
C GLY A 155 7.96 19.81 -7.62
N ALA A 156 7.09 19.35 -6.71
CA ALA A 156 5.95 20.12 -6.19
C ALA A 156 6.35 21.48 -5.60
N ASP A 157 7.51 21.53 -4.93
CA ASP A 157 8.06 22.76 -4.33
C ASP A 157 8.32 23.86 -5.39
N ASN A 158 8.55 23.49 -6.67
CA ASN A 158 8.84 24.42 -7.76
C ASN A 158 7.68 24.58 -8.76
N LYS A 159 6.93 23.49 -9.01
CA LYS A 159 5.83 23.42 -9.98
C LYS A 159 4.69 22.60 -9.37
N PRO A 160 3.82 23.21 -8.55
CA PRO A 160 2.66 22.52 -8.01
C PRO A 160 1.77 22.07 -9.15
N LYS A 161 1.40 20.80 -9.11
CA LYS A 161 0.42 20.17 -10.01
C LYS A 161 -0.45 19.25 -9.16
N PRO A 162 -1.28 19.77 -8.26
CA PRO A 162 -2.14 18.92 -7.44
C PRO A 162 -3.00 18.01 -8.34
N THR A 163 -3.17 16.75 -7.93
CA THR A 163 -4.00 15.78 -8.64
C THR A 163 -4.99 15.20 -7.65
N ILE A 164 -6.27 15.27 -8.00
CA ILE A 164 -7.38 14.85 -7.15
C ILE A 164 -7.96 13.57 -7.72
N PHE A 165 -8.09 12.54 -6.89
CA PHE A 165 -8.77 11.29 -7.22
C PHE A 165 -10.07 11.20 -6.46
N PHE A 166 -11.12 10.77 -7.14
CA PHE A 166 -12.42 10.50 -6.54
C PHE A 166 -12.59 8.99 -6.35
N PHE A 167 -13.16 8.60 -5.22
CA PHE A 167 -13.42 7.23 -4.83
C PHE A 167 -14.89 7.10 -4.46
N THR A 168 -15.46 5.95 -4.81
CA THR A 168 -16.80 5.52 -4.40
C THR A 168 -16.70 4.25 -3.57
N LEU A 169 -17.78 3.92 -2.86
CA LEU A 169 -17.90 2.60 -2.22
C LEU A 169 -17.82 1.50 -3.29
N THR A 170 -17.14 0.41 -2.95
CA THR A 170 -16.99 -0.76 -3.82
C THR A 170 -17.70 -1.95 -3.19
N ARG A 171 -18.26 -2.80 -4.05
CA ARG A 171 -18.89 -4.06 -3.67
C ARG A 171 -17.88 -5.05 -3.09
N ARG A 172 -16.63 -4.98 -3.55
CA ARG A 172 -15.54 -5.82 -3.03
C ARG A 172 -14.90 -5.10 -1.85
N LEU A 173 -15.26 -5.51 -0.63
CA LEU A 173 -14.98 -4.80 0.61
C LEU A 173 -13.49 -4.78 0.91
N ILE A 174 -12.77 -5.83 0.51
CA ILE A 174 -11.33 -5.88 0.56
C ILE A 174 -10.67 -4.71 -0.18
N PHE A 175 -11.33 -4.17 -1.22
CA PHE A 175 -10.85 -3.00 -1.97
C PHE A 175 -11.45 -1.66 -1.53
N CYS A 176 -12.26 -1.61 -0.47
CA CYS A 176 -13.00 -0.40 -0.10
C CYS A 176 -12.16 0.58 0.73
N LEU A 177 -11.48 1.47 0.01
CA LEU A 177 -10.65 2.52 0.61
C LEU A 177 -11.45 3.48 1.50
N ILE A 178 -12.70 3.80 1.15
CA ILE A 178 -13.57 4.67 1.95
C ILE A 178 -13.83 4.04 3.32
N SER A 179 -14.23 2.76 3.37
CA SER A 179 -14.46 2.06 4.65
C SER A 179 -13.22 2.03 5.51
N LEU A 180 -12.04 1.84 4.91
CA LEU A 180 -10.78 1.87 5.63
C LEU A 180 -10.47 3.26 6.22
N ILE A 181 -10.63 4.33 5.43
CA ILE A 181 -10.40 5.70 5.90
C ILE A 181 -11.39 6.09 7.00
N ILE A 182 -12.66 5.70 6.88
CA ILE A 182 -13.66 5.90 7.94
C ILE A 182 -13.25 5.17 9.22
N SER A 183 -12.77 3.92 9.11
CA SER A 183 -12.34 3.12 10.26
C SER A 183 -11.13 3.76 10.96
N ILE A 184 -10.14 4.20 10.20
CA ILE A 184 -8.97 4.95 10.68
C ILE A 184 -9.40 6.25 11.37
N ALA A 185 -10.30 7.02 10.76
CA ALA A 185 -10.75 8.30 11.29
C ALA A 185 -11.59 8.16 12.58
N ALA A 186 -12.39 7.09 12.68
CA ALA A 186 -13.15 6.78 13.88
C ALA A 186 -12.22 6.37 15.05
N ASP A 187 -11.24 5.51 14.78
CA ASP A 187 -10.18 5.13 15.74
C ASP A 187 -9.38 6.35 16.22
N ASP A 188 -9.10 7.28 15.31
CA ASP A 188 -8.43 8.55 15.62
C ASP A 188 -9.34 9.57 16.32
N SER A 189 -10.64 9.32 16.42
CA SER A 189 -11.64 10.32 16.85
C SER A 189 -11.49 11.65 16.08
N ALA A 190 -11.20 11.57 14.78
CA ALA A 190 -10.82 12.70 13.94
C ALA A 190 -12.02 13.50 13.40
N PHE A 191 -13.24 12.97 13.46
CA PHE A 191 -14.45 13.65 13.00
C PHE A 191 -14.81 14.84 13.89
N ASP A 192 -15.16 15.97 13.26
CA ASP A 192 -15.54 17.20 13.96
C ASP A 192 -16.92 17.10 14.61
N ALA A 193 -17.86 16.41 13.93
CA ALA A 193 -19.20 16.19 14.42
C ALA A 193 -19.19 15.26 15.66
N PRO A 194 -19.67 15.70 16.84
CA PRO A 194 -19.58 14.91 18.08
C PRO A 194 -20.37 13.60 18.05
N SER A 195 -21.36 13.47 17.17
CA SER A 195 -22.16 12.25 17.01
C SER A 195 -21.46 11.16 16.19
N LEU A 196 -20.39 11.48 15.45
CA LEU A 196 -19.65 10.52 14.62
C LEU A 196 -18.58 9.79 15.45
N THR A 197 -19.04 9.07 16.47
CA THR A 197 -18.17 8.36 17.43
C THR A 197 -17.83 6.93 16.99
N SER A 198 -18.48 6.42 15.94
CA SER A 198 -18.27 5.06 15.43
C SER A 198 -18.41 5.01 13.92
N VAL A 199 -17.81 3.99 13.31
CA VAL A 199 -17.96 3.69 11.88
C VAL A 199 -19.43 3.57 11.49
N ARG A 200 -20.24 2.90 12.33
CA ARG A 200 -21.68 2.76 12.14
C ARG A 200 -22.37 4.12 12.05
N ALA A 201 -22.08 5.01 13.00
CA ALA A 201 -22.67 6.35 13.01
C ALA A 201 -22.34 7.14 11.73
N VAL A 202 -21.13 6.98 11.19
CA VAL A 202 -20.71 7.61 9.92
C VAL A 202 -21.52 7.08 8.73
N PHE A 203 -21.77 5.78 8.67
CA PHE A 203 -22.56 5.18 7.59
C PHE A 203 -24.07 5.43 7.69
N GLU A 204 -24.58 5.70 8.89
CA GLU A 204 -26.00 6.02 9.11
C GLU A 204 -26.36 7.50 8.81
N VAL A 205 -25.37 8.35 8.53
CA VAL A 205 -25.61 9.76 8.13
C VAL A 205 -26.43 9.82 6.84
N LYS A 206 -27.39 10.74 6.81
CA LYS A 206 -28.27 11.01 5.65
C LYS A 206 -28.21 12.47 5.26
N ASN A 207 -28.35 12.74 3.96
CA ASN A 207 -28.52 14.11 3.48
C ASN A 207 -29.94 14.58 3.85
N THR A 208 -30.02 15.75 4.48
CA THR A 208 -31.31 16.34 4.90
C THR A 208 -31.81 17.39 3.89
N GLY A 209 -33.10 17.37 3.61
CA GLY A 209 -33.74 18.38 2.75
C GLY A 209 -33.20 18.39 1.31
N PRO A 210 -33.03 19.57 0.68
CA PRO A 210 -32.59 19.70 -0.71
C PRO A 210 -31.07 19.52 -0.89
N VAL A 211 -30.31 19.30 0.19
CA VAL A 211 -28.86 19.15 0.14
C VAL A 211 -28.49 17.88 -0.63
N LYS A 212 -27.66 18.03 -1.67
CA LYS A 212 -27.16 16.92 -2.50
C LYS A 212 -25.83 16.36 -2.02
N CYS A 213 -25.07 17.12 -1.23
CA CYS A 213 -23.76 16.74 -0.75
C CYS A 213 -23.52 17.32 0.64
N THR A 214 -23.20 16.46 1.60
CA THR A 214 -22.82 16.84 2.97
C THR A 214 -21.38 16.42 3.24
N PRO A 215 -20.43 17.37 3.33
CA PRO A 215 -19.06 17.07 3.75
C PRO A 215 -18.99 16.62 5.21
N LEU A 216 -18.27 15.52 5.46
CA LEU A 216 -17.90 15.08 6.80
C LEU A 216 -16.57 15.73 7.19
N ARG A 217 -16.62 16.66 8.14
CA ARG A 217 -15.47 17.50 8.50
C ARG A 217 -14.56 16.80 9.52
N TRP A 218 -13.27 17.10 9.41
CA TRP A 218 -12.27 16.75 10.40
C TRP A 218 -12.11 17.84 11.45
N LYS A 219 -11.78 17.44 12.68
CA LYS A 219 -11.37 18.35 13.75
C LYS A 219 -10.14 19.15 13.32
N LYS A 220 -10.07 20.41 13.75
CA LYS A 220 -8.99 21.34 13.35
C LYS A 220 -7.60 20.83 13.74
N GLU A 221 -7.47 20.20 14.90
CA GLU A 221 -6.23 19.61 15.41
C GLU A 221 -5.77 18.36 14.64
N TRP A 222 -6.65 17.74 13.85
CA TRP A 222 -6.35 16.54 13.06
C TRP A 222 -5.95 16.85 11.63
N LEU A 223 -6.31 18.03 11.09
CA LEU A 223 -6.06 18.42 9.70
C LEU A 223 -4.62 18.17 9.23
N LYS A 224 -3.64 18.53 10.06
CA LYS A 224 -2.21 18.43 9.74
C LYS A 224 -1.56 17.10 10.12
N ARG A 225 -2.31 16.18 10.73
CA ARG A 225 -1.78 14.89 11.17
C ARG A 225 -1.79 13.89 9.99
N PRO A 226 -0.74 13.07 9.82
CA PRO A 226 -0.73 12.02 8.82
C PRO A 226 -1.82 10.98 9.09
N VAL A 227 -2.43 10.46 8.02
CA VAL A 227 -3.42 9.38 8.10
C VAL A 227 -2.74 8.07 8.46
N PHE A 228 -1.63 7.76 7.76
CA PHE A 228 -0.79 6.60 8.00
C PHE A 228 0.38 7.01 8.91
N ARG A 229 0.30 6.62 10.18
CA ARG A 229 1.25 7.06 11.22
C ARG A 229 2.28 5.98 11.55
N ARG A 230 3.45 6.43 12.02
CA ARG A 230 4.58 5.59 12.43
C ARG A 230 4.23 4.77 13.68
N PHE A 231 4.85 3.60 13.83
CA PHE A 231 4.88 2.85 15.08
C PHE A 231 6.23 3.03 15.79
N ASN A 232 6.15 3.37 17.08
CA ASN A 232 7.28 3.51 18.00
C ASN A 232 7.20 2.37 19.03
N GLY A 233 7.58 1.17 18.59
CA GLY A 233 7.36 -0.06 19.36
C GLY A 233 5.88 -0.47 19.28
N PRO A 234 5.18 -0.68 20.42
CA PRO A 234 3.75 -1.03 20.41
C PRO A 234 2.84 0.18 20.12
N ASN A 235 3.35 1.41 20.25
CA ASN A 235 2.52 2.61 20.20
C ASN A 235 2.53 3.27 18.82
N ILE A 236 1.37 3.75 18.38
CA ILE A 236 1.25 4.62 17.21
C ILE A 236 1.71 6.03 17.57
N SER A 237 2.47 6.66 16.69
CA SER A 237 2.88 8.06 16.84
C SER A 237 1.70 9.00 16.65
N GLU A 238 1.68 10.12 17.36
CA GLU A 238 0.60 11.11 17.25
C GLU A 238 0.67 11.90 15.94
N ASP A 239 1.87 12.23 15.49
CA ASP A 239 2.14 13.19 14.42
C ASP A 239 3.16 12.70 13.37
N GLU A 240 3.95 11.66 13.67
CA GLU A 240 4.92 11.13 12.70
C GLU A 240 4.26 10.22 11.66
N ALA A 241 4.55 10.47 10.38
CA ALA A 241 4.08 9.64 9.28
C ALA A 241 4.81 8.28 9.23
N LEU A 242 4.12 7.25 8.72
CA LEU A 242 4.71 5.94 8.42
C LEU A 242 5.94 6.13 7.52
N GLN A 243 7.04 5.42 7.79
CA GLN A 243 8.25 5.61 6.99
C GLN A 243 8.21 4.83 5.68
N TYR A 244 8.74 5.43 4.59
CA TYR A 244 8.87 4.78 3.30
C TYR A 244 9.60 3.43 3.35
N HIS A 245 10.73 3.37 4.06
CA HIS A 245 11.52 2.14 4.17
C HIS A 245 10.74 1.05 4.91
N LYS A 246 9.98 1.39 5.96
CA LYS A 246 9.12 0.45 6.67
C LYS A 246 8.01 -0.10 5.77
N LEU A 247 7.30 0.76 5.03
CA LEU A 247 6.32 0.32 4.02
C LEU A 247 6.94 -0.63 2.99
N ARG A 248 8.11 -0.28 2.44
CA ARG A 248 8.82 -1.10 1.45
C ARG A 248 9.23 -2.46 2.02
N ASP A 249 9.81 -2.47 3.22
CA ASP A 249 10.30 -3.69 3.86
C ASP A 249 9.15 -4.62 4.24
N ASP A 250 8.06 -4.08 4.78
CA ASP A 250 6.86 -4.84 5.14
C ASP A 250 6.17 -5.41 3.91
N MET A 251 6.01 -4.62 2.84
CA MET A 251 5.49 -5.09 1.56
C MET A 251 6.36 -6.21 0.97
N GLY A 252 7.68 -6.06 1.02
CA GLY A 252 8.63 -7.07 0.57
C GLY A 252 8.47 -8.37 1.37
N ARG A 253 8.37 -8.28 2.70
CA ARG A 253 8.17 -9.45 3.57
C ARG A 253 6.84 -10.16 3.31
N GLN A 254 5.73 -9.42 3.30
CA GLN A 254 4.39 -9.99 2.99
C GLN A 254 4.36 -10.65 1.61
N SER A 255 5.11 -10.11 0.65
CA SER A 255 5.18 -10.74 -0.66
C SER A 255 5.89 -12.08 -0.69
N LEU A 256 6.90 -12.25 0.15
CA LEU A 256 7.63 -13.51 0.29
C LEU A 256 6.81 -14.51 1.10
N ASP A 257 6.16 -14.06 2.17
CA ASP A 257 5.23 -14.90 2.97
C ASP A 257 4.11 -15.45 2.08
N ALA A 258 3.55 -14.63 1.18
CA ALA A 258 2.53 -15.04 0.21
C ALA A 258 3.07 -15.90 -0.97
N GLY A 259 4.31 -16.36 -0.94
CA GLY A 259 4.83 -17.30 -1.94
C GLY A 259 5.41 -16.70 -3.23
N GLN A 260 5.64 -15.37 -3.30
CA GLN A 260 6.19 -14.80 -4.54
C GLN A 260 7.67 -15.10 -4.70
N GLU A 261 8.10 -15.48 -5.90
CA GLU A 261 9.51 -15.66 -6.24
C GLU A 261 10.39 -14.46 -5.83
N LYS A 262 9.93 -13.24 -6.10
CA LYS A 262 10.66 -12.00 -5.82
C LYS A 262 9.88 -11.06 -4.91
N PRO A 263 10.58 -10.34 -4.01
CA PRO A 263 9.92 -9.38 -3.14
C PRO A 263 9.34 -8.23 -3.96
N MET A 264 8.08 -7.90 -3.71
CA MET A 264 7.41 -6.76 -4.33
C MET A 264 7.90 -5.43 -3.76
N GLN A 265 7.89 -4.41 -4.61
CA GLN A 265 8.23 -3.05 -4.24
C GLN A 265 7.04 -2.12 -4.53
N PRO A 266 6.95 -0.97 -3.84
CA PRO A 266 5.87 -0.02 -4.09
C PRO A 266 5.79 0.50 -5.54
N LYS A 267 6.91 0.48 -6.27
CA LYS A 267 6.95 0.83 -7.70
C LYS A 267 6.18 -0.15 -8.58
N ASP A 268 6.06 -1.42 -8.17
CA ASP A 268 5.38 -2.45 -8.95
C ASP A 268 3.88 -2.17 -9.01
N TRP A 269 3.30 -1.69 -7.91
CA TRP A 269 1.91 -1.24 -7.81
C TRP A 269 1.61 -0.08 -8.74
N ARG A 270 2.45 0.95 -8.69
CA ARG A 270 2.34 2.11 -9.56
C ARG A 270 2.40 1.72 -11.04
N ARG A 271 3.25 0.75 -11.38
CA ARG A 271 3.32 0.19 -12.74
C ARG A 271 2.11 -0.66 -13.09
N GLY A 272 1.58 -1.43 -12.15
CA GLY A 272 0.31 -2.13 -12.28
C GLY A 272 -0.84 -1.19 -12.65
N ALA A 273 -1.05 -0.15 -11.83
CA ALA A 273 -2.09 0.87 -12.05
C ALA A 273 -1.95 1.56 -13.42
N ALA A 274 -0.72 1.92 -13.82
CA ALA A 274 -0.47 2.54 -15.11
C ALA A 274 -0.81 1.62 -16.30
N ASN A 275 -0.47 0.32 -16.20
CA ASN A 275 -0.81 -0.65 -17.23
C ASN A 275 -2.30 -0.98 -17.25
N GLU A 276 -2.99 -0.91 -16.11
CA GLU A 276 -4.43 -1.12 -16.03
C GLU A 276 -5.21 0.02 -16.71
N ALA A 277 -4.75 1.26 -16.56
CA ALA A 277 -5.31 2.40 -17.27
C ALA A 277 -4.95 2.42 -18.77
N ASN A 278 -3.87 1.74 -19.17
CA ASN A 278 -3.40 1.74 -20.56
C ASN A 278 -4.42 1.06 -21.49
N GLY A 279 -4.91 1.80 -22.48
CA GLY A 279 -5.97 1.34 -23.38
C GLY A 279 -7.40 1.46 -22.82
N LYS A 280 -7.56 1.69 -21.51
CA LYS A 280 -8.86 1.95 -20.86
C LYS A 280 -9.15 3.44 -20.66
N ALA A 281 -8.11 4.26 -20.52
CA ALA A 281 -8.18 5.70 -20.44
C ALA A 281 -7.40 6.35 -21.60
N PRO A 282 -7.78 7.56 -22.05
CA PRO A 282 -6.96 8.33 -22.97
C PRO A 282 -5.55 8.54 -22.41
N ASP A 283 -4.53 8.55 -23.28
CA ASP A 283 -3.12 8.71 -22.89
C ASP A 283 -2.89 9.95 -22.02
N ALA A 284 -3.57 11.06 -22.32
CA ALA A 284 -3.51 12.28 -21.52
C ALA A 284 -3.99 12.08 -20.08
N VAL A 285 -5.05 11.29 -19.86
CA VAL A 285 -5.58 10.98 -18.52
C VAL A 285 -4.66 9.99 -17.80
N ARG A 286 -4.15 8.97 -18.49
CA ARG A 286 -3.14 8.04 -17.95
C ARG A 286 -1.91 8.81 -17.48
N ASP A 287 -1.40 9.71 -18.31
CA ASP A 287 -0.20 10.49 -18.00
C ASP A 287 -0.48 11.55 -16.92
N GLN A 288 -1.69 12.12 -16.84
CA GLN A 288 -2.11 12.98 -15.73
C GLN A 288 -2.13 12.20 -14.40
N MET A 289 -2.77 11.03 -14.36
CA MET A 289 -2.81 10.13 -13.20
C MET A 289 -1.39 9.80 -12.71
N MET A 290 -0.50 9.51 -13.66
CA MET A 290 0.90 9.18 -13.39
C MET A 290 1.78 10.42 -13.24
N ARG A 291 1.26 11.63 -13.45
CA ARG A 291 2.03 12.88 -13.47
C ARG A 291 3.26 12.79 -14.39
N HIS A 292 3.11 12.11 -15.51
CA HIS A 292 4.10 12.08 -16.57
C HIS A 292 3.94 13.31 -17.44
N ASP A 293 5.06 13.85 -17.89
CA ASP A 293 5.03 14.88 -18.91
C ASP A 293 4.88 14.18 -20.28
N PRO A 294 3.80 14.44 -21.03
CA PRO A 294 3.53 13.77 -22.30
C PRO A 294 4.69 13.89 -23.30
N LYS A 295 5.52 14.94 -23.19
CA LYS A 295 6.67 15.17 -24.07
C LYS A 295 7.78 14.12 -23.91
N TRP A 296 7.85 13.45 -22.77
CA TRP A 296 8.99 12.59 -22.41
C TRP A 296 8.71 11.10 -22.55
N ALA A 297 7.52 10.71 -23.05
CA ALA A 297 7.12 9.32 -23.25
C ALA A 297 7.49 8.42 -22.05
N THR A 298 7.37 8.94 -20.82
CA THR A 298 7.86 8.28 -19.60
C THR A 298 7.14 6.96 -19.36
N PHE A 299 5.87 6.87 -19.73
CA PHE A 299 5.13 5.62 -19.68
C PHE A 299 5.77 4.55 -20.57
N ASN A 300 6.01 4.87 -21.85
CA ASN A 300 6.58 3.93 -22.83
C ASN A 300 7.99 3.46 -22.47
N SER A 301 8.78 4.31 -21.78
CA SER A 301 10.15 3.95 -21.41
C SER A 301 10.26 3.19 -20.08
N ALA A 302 9.44 3.54 -19.08
CA ALA A 302 9.62 3.05 -17.71
C ALA A 302 8.47 2.18 -17.16
N TYR A 303 7.28 2.25 -17.75
CA TYR A 303 6.07 1.64 -17.20
C TYR A 303 5.39 0.63 -18.11
N ILE A 304 5.56 0.74 -19.43
CA ILE A 304 5.00 -0.24 -20.37
C ILE A 304 5.46 -1.64 -19.98
N ASN A 305 4.52 -2.58 -19.94
CA ASN A 305 4.85 -3.96 -19.65
C ASN A 305 5.70 -4.54 -20.79
N ALA A 306 6.77 -5.24 -20.44
CA ALA A 306 7.57 -5.99 -21.42
C ALA A 306 6.78 -7.20 -21.97
N LYS A 307 5.84 -7.73 -21.18
CA LYS A 307 4.90 -8.76 -21.61
C LYS A 307 3.74 -8.10 -22.36
N VAL A 308 3.65 -8.35 -23.66
CA VAL A 308 2.61 -7.81 -24.54
C VAL A 308 1.28 -8.48 -24.24
N LYS A 309 0.27 -7.69 -23.88
CA LYS A 309 -1.11 -8.16 -23.61
C LYS A 309 -1.94 -8.22 -24.90
N PHE A 310 -1.43 -8.91 -25.92
CA PHE A 310 -2.11 -9.11 -27.19
C PHE A 310 -1.69 -10.45 -27.79
N HIS A 311 -2.67 -11.28 -28.17
CA HIS A 311 -2.41 -12.62 -28.69
C HIS A 311 -2.04 -12.58 -30.18
N LEU A 312 -0.88 -12.01 -30.49
CA LEU A 312 -0.42 -11.76 -31.86
C LEU A 312 -0.43 -13.02 -32.74
N GLN A 313 -0.02 -14.18 -32.21
CA GLN A 313 -0.03 -15.44 -32.95
C GLN A 313 -1.43 -15.74 -33.53
N ASN A 314 -2.44 -15.91 -32.67
CA ASN A 314 -3.81 -16.22 -33.08
C ASN A 314 -4.43 -15.13 -33.96
N ALA A 315 -4.05 -13.86 -33.75
CA ALA A 315 -4.49 -12.79 -34.64
C ALA A 315 -3.96 -12.97 -36.08
N VAL A 316 -2.72 -13.45 -36.25
CA VAL A 316 -2.09 -13.70 -37.55
C VAL A 316 -2.63 -14.96 -38.22
N ILE A 317 -2.84 -16.05 -37.47
CA ILE A 317 -3.35 -17.32 -38.01
C ILE A 317 -4.89 -17.37 -38.11
N HIS A 318 -5.56 -16.26 -37.78
CA HIS A 318 -7.02 -16.12 -37.79
C HIS A 318 -7.76 -17.11 -36.87
N GLU A 319 -7.19 -17.38 -35.70
CA GLU A 319 -7.79 -18.17 -34.64
C GLU A 319 -8.37 -17.28 -33.53
N ALA A 320 -9.23 -17.87 -32.69
CA ALA A 320 -9.79 -17.21 -31.51
C ALA A 320 -8.66 -16.78 -30.56
N GLN A 321 -8.82 -15.63 -29.90
CA GLN A 321 -7.83 -15.14 -28.94
C GLN A 321 -7.96 -15.89 -27.62
N GLU A 322 -6.84 -16.33 -27.05
CA GLU A 322 -6.77 -16.89 -25.68
C GLU A 322 -6.45 -15.80 -24.65
N ASP A 323 -7.30 -14.76 -24.59
CA ASP A 323 -7.05 -13.55 -23.79
C ASP A 323 -6.85 -13.88 -22.29
N ALA A 324 -7.58 -14.87 -21.76
CA ALA A 324 -7.45 -15.29 -20.36
C ALA A 324 -6.05 -15.85 -20.06
N VAL A 325 -5.47 -16.63 -20.99
CA VAL A 325 -4.12 -17.21 -20.84
C VAL A 325 -3.07 -16.11 -20.97
N ILE A 326 -3.20 -15.23 -21.97
CA ILE A 326 -2.29 -14.09 -22.13
C ILE A 326 -2.33 -13.19 -20.91
N GLU A 327 -3.52 -12.89 -20.40
CA GLU A 327 -3.69 -12.14 -19.17
C GLU A 327 -2.93 -12.83 -18.04
N MET A 328 -3.23 -14.11 -17.74
CA MET A 328 -2.57 -14.92 -16.70
C MET A 328 -1.04 -14.85 -16.78
N LEU A 329 -0.46 -15.03 -17.98
CA LEU A 329 0.99 -15.00 -18.20
C LEU A 329 1.61 -13.64 -17.88
N THR A 330 0.83 -12.55 -17.91
CA THR A 330 1.31 -11.21 -17.56
C THR A 330 1.26 -10.89 -16.07
N HIS A 331 0.59 -11.71 -15.25
CA HIS A 331 0.49 -11.49 -13.81
C HIS A 331 1.82 -11.68 -13.07
N ILE A 332 2.00 -10.92 -12.00
CA ILE A 332 3.14 -11.09 -11.09
C ILE A 332 3.13 -12.42 -10.35
N SER A 333 1.95 -12.99 -10.17
CA SER A 333 1.75 -14.23 -9.41
C SER A 333 1.82 -15.49 -10.26
N VAL A 334 2.18 -15.42 -11.55
CA VAL A 334 2.27 -16.61 -12.41
C VAL A 334 3.34 -17.61 -11.93
N THR A 335 4.42 -17.13 -11.32
CA THR A 335 5.47 -17.97 -10.72
C THR A 335 5.32 -18.10 -9.20
N ARG A 336 4.18 -17.70 -8.63
CA ARG A 336 3.94 -17.81 -7.18
C ARG A 336 3.78 -19.28 -6.81
N ASP A 337 4.46 -19.69 -5.76
CA ASP A 337 4.19 -20.96 -5.07
C ASP A 337 3.75 -20.67 -3.63
N PRO A 338 2.47 -20.87 -3.27
CA PRO A 338 1.98 -20.63 -1.91
C PRO A 338 2.72 -21.43 -0.81
N ARG A 339 3.36 -22.55 -1.17
CA ARG A 339 4.17 -23.37 -0.23
C ARG A 339 5.52 -22.69 0.08
N ALA A 340 5.97 -21.80 -0.80
CA ALA A 340 7.26 -21.12 -0.70
C ALA A 340 7.17 -19.84 0.15
N GLY A 341 6.83 -19.98 1.44
CA GLY A 341 6.82 -18.86 2.38
C GLY A 341 8.17 -18.14 2.48
N ARG A 342 8.26 -17.05 3.26
CA ARG A 342 9.54 -16.33 3.41
C ARG A 342 10.62 -17.23 4.01
N ASP A 343 10.26 -18.04 4.99
CA ASP A 343 11.15 -18.98 5.66
C ASP A 343 11.13 -20.34 4.97
N ILE A 344 11.61 -20.36 3.72
CA ILE A 344 11.59 -21.53 2.85
C ILE A 344 12.75 -22.49 3.11
N VAL A 345 13.78 -22.07 3.85
CA VAL A 345 15.00 -22.85 4.05
C VAL A 345 14.72 -23.90 5.14
N PRO A 346 14.82 -25.21 4.83
CA PRO A 346 14.60 -26.26 5.81
C PRO A 346 15.63 -26.23 6.95
N ASP A 347 15.24 -26.72 8.12
CA ASP A 347 16.10 -26.78 9.31
C ASP A 347 17.36 -27.64 9.06
N GLU A 348 17.26 -28.69 8.25
CA GLU A 348 18.39 -29.54 7.87
C GLU A 348 19.44 -28.75 7.10
N VAL A 349 18.99 -27.88 6.18
CA VAL A 349 19.88 -26.99 5.43
C VAL A 349 20.57 -26.01 6.39
N TRP A 350 19.86 -25.48 7.39
CA TRP A 350 20.48 -24.62 8.40
C TRP A 350 21.52 -25.36 9.26
N GLN A 351 21.26 -26.62 9.60
CA GLN A 351 22.17 -27.45 10.40
C GLN A 351 23.46 -27.82 9.66
N ASP A 352 23.37 -28.04 8.35
CA ASP A 352 24.52 -28.42 7.51
C ASP A 352 25.40 -27.22 7.10
N MET A 353 24.95 -25.99 7.33
CA MET A 353 25.68 -24.79 6.90
C MET A 353 26.92 -24.52 7.77
N PRO A 354 28.13 -24.45 7.17
CA PRO A 354 29.36 -24.19 7.93
C PRO A 354 29.34 -22.77 8.51
N PRO A 355 29.84 -22.52 9.72
CA PRO A 355 29.82 -21.18 10.32
C PRO A 355 30.59 -20.15 9.48
N ASP A 356 30.19 -18.89 9.57
CA ASP A 356 30.87 -17.81 8.83
C ASP A 356 32.25 -17.54 9.41
N PRO A 357 33.34 -17.66 8.63
CA PRO A 357 34.68 -17.39 9.14
C PRO A 357 34.81 -15.97 9.73
N GLU A 358 34.17 -14.97 9.11
CA GLU A 358 34.25 -13.58 9.55
C GLU A 358 33.44 -13.35 10.84
N ILE A 359 32.25 -13.94 10.95
CA ILE A 359 31.46 -13.86 12.20
C ILE A 359 32.19 -14.57 13.33
N VAL A 360 32.76 -15.76 13.06
CA VAL A 360 33.55 -16.51 14.04
C VAL A 360 34.76 -15.71 14.51
N GLU A 361 35.48 -15.04 13.61
CA GLU A 361 36.62 -14.18 13.96
C GLU A 361 36.19 -13.01 14.86
N LEU A 362 35.09 -12.33 14.52
CA LEU A 362 34.54 -11.23 15.32
C LEU A 362 34.07 -11.69 16.70
N GLU A 363 33.44 -12.87 16.80
CA GLU A 363 33.06 -13.48 18.06
C GLU A 363 34.28 -13.81 18.92
N GLN A 364 35.32 -14.41 18.34
CA GLN A 364 36.57 -14.68 19.04
C GLN A 364 37.24 -13.39 19.53
N ARG A 365 37.24 -12.31 18.72
CA ARG A 365 37.76 -11.00 19.13
C ARG A 365 36.96 -10.42 20.29
N ARG A 366 35.63 -10.50 20.22
CA ARG A 366 34.73 -10.05 21.30
C ARG A 366 35.00 -10.82 22.60
N GLU A 367 35.15 -12.13 22.52
CA GLU A 367 35.41 -12.97 23.70
C GLU A 367 36.79 -12.71 24.30
N LYS A 368 37.83 -12.49 23.48
CA LYS A 368 39.16 -12.07 23.97
C LYS A 368 39.09 -10.75 24.75
N LEU A 369 38.32 -9.78 24.27
CA LEU A 369 38.14 -8.48 24.95
C LEU A 369 37.29 -8.61 26.23
N LYS A 370 36.32 -9.53 26.26
CA LYS A 370 35.53 -9.84 27.46
C LYS A 370 36.34 -10.59 28.53
N GLY A 371 37.28 -11.45 28.14
CA GLY A 371 38.08 -12.27 29.05
C GLY A 371 37.21 -13.15 29.97
N GLY A 372 36.09 -13.67 29.46
CA GLY A 372 35.18 -14.53 30.22
C GLY A 372 34.26 -13.81 31.23
N GLN A 373 34.26 -12.47 31.29
CA GLN A 373 33.40 -11.72 32.21
C GLN A 373 32.07 -11.30 31.59
N TYR A 374 30.99 -11.43 32.37
CA TYR A 374 29.63 -11.04 31.96
C TYR A 374 29.39 -9.52 32.03
N ARG A 375 30.08 -8.78 32.90
CA ARG A 375 29.87 -7.35 33.13
C ARG A 375 30.97 -6.52 32.45
N ILE A 376 30.57 -5.69 31.49
CA ILE A 376 31.48 -4.89 30.63
C ILE A 376 31.51 -3.40 30.96
N GLN A 377 30.68 -2.96 31.91
CA GLN A 377 30.46 -1.54 32.22
C GLN A 377 31.64 -0.95 33.00
N GLY A 378 32.18 0.18 32.54
CA GLY A 378 33.30 0.89 33.18
C GLY A 378 34.69 0.38 32.77
N ARG A 379 34.80 -0.38 31.67
CA ARG A 379 36.08 -0.83 31.11
C ARG A 379 36.52 0.04 29.94
N ASP A 380 37.82 0.13 29.76
CA ASP A 380 38.44 0.83 28.63
C ASP A 380 37.96 0.29 27.26
N ASN A 381 37.68 -1.02 27.19
CA ASN A 381 37.26 -1.71 25.96
C ASN A 381 35.73 -1.81 25.79
N GLU A 382 34.93 -1.15 26.65
CA GLU A 382 33.46 -1.28 26.64
C GLU A 382 32.85 -0.90 25.28
N GLN A 383 33.31 0.21 24.71
CA GLN A 383 32.79 0.71 23.44
C GLN A 383 33.12 -0.26 22.28
N GLU A 384 34.35 -0.79 22.23
CA GLU A 384 34.75 -1.76 21.22
C GLU A 384 33.94 -3.06 21.31
N ILE A 385 33.66 -3.54 22.53
CA ILE A 385 32.80 -4.73 22.73
C ILE A 385 31.37 -4.47 22.22
N ARG A 386 30.83 -3.26 22.44
CA ARG A 386 29.49 -2.88 21.94
C ARG A 386 29.47 -2.80 20.41
N ASP A 387 30.50 -2.22 19.81
CA ASP A 387 30.61 -2.09 18.35
C ASP A 387 30.76 -3.47 17.70
N LEU A 388 31.62 -4.35 18.23
CA LEU A 388 31.73 -5.75 17.78
C LEU A 388 30.41 -6.51 17.93
N THR A 389 29.68 -6.33 19.04
CA THR A 389 28.37 -6.97 19.23
C THR A 389 27.36 -6.53 18.17
N LYS A 390 27.36 -5.24 17.83
CA LYS A 390 26.50 -4.69 16.78
C LYS A 390 26.91 -5.20 15.39
N GLU A 391 28.22 -5.30 15.13
CA GLU A 391 28.76 -5.81 13.88
C GLU A 391 28.42 -7.29 13.68
N ILE A 392 28.67 -8.14 14.69
CA ILE A 392 28.28 -9.56 14.70
C ILE A 392 26.80 -9.69 14.37
N ARG A 393 25.93 -8.99 15.12
CA ARG A 393 24.48 -9.02 14.87
C ARG A 393 24.12 -8.62 13.44
N SER A 394 24.77 -7.58 12.91
CA SER A 394 24.53 -7.11 11.54
C SER A 394 24.96 -8.15 10.50
N LYS A 395 26.14 -8.75 10.66
CA LYS A 395 26.66 -9.76 9.74
C LYS A 395 25.86 -11.06 9.81
N THR A 396 25.47 -11.51 11.01
CA THR A 396 24.58 -12.67 11.17
C THR A 396 23.24 -12.45 10.45
N ALA A 397 22.61 -11.27 10.64
CA ALA A 397 21.36 -10.94 9.97
C ALA A 397 21.50 -10.85 8.44
N GLN A 398 22.63 -10.33 7.97
CA GLN A 398 22.93 -10.25 6.54
C GLN A 398 23.13 -11.64 5.94
N ARG A 399 23.91 -12.51 6.61
CA ARG A 399 24.14 -13.89 6.21
C ARG A 399 22.84 -14.70 6.11
N VAL A 400 21.97 -14.62 7.12
CA VAL A 400 20.66 -15.29 7.09
C VAL A 400 19.85 -14.81 5.88
N LYS A 401 19.82 -13.50 5.64
CA LYS A 401 19.09 -12.92 4.51
C LYS A 401 19.65 -13.37 3.15
N ASP A 402 20.97 -13.50 3.02
CA ASP A 402 21.62 -13.93 1.78
C ASP A 402 21.35 -15.42 1.51
N ILE A 403 21.46 -16.28 2.53
CA ILE A 403 21.12 -17.72 2.42
C ILE A 403 19.66 -17.90 2.02
N MET A 404 18.72 -17.22 2.68
CA MET A 404 17.30 -17.30 2.32
C MET A 404 17.04 -16.85 0.88
N LYS A 405 17.75 -15.81 0.43
CA LYS A 405 17.62 -15.28 -0.93
C LYS A 405 18.17 -16.25 -1.97
N GLU A 406 19.33 -16.85 -1.71
CA GLU A 406 19.98 -17.82 -2.59
C GLU A 406 19.18 -19.11 -2.68
N TYR A 407 18.80 -19.68 -1.53
CA TYR A 407 17.96 -20.88 -1.49
C TYR A 407 16.62 -20.68 -2.20
N ARG A 408 15.96 -19.52 -1.99
CA ARG A 408 14.73 -19.20 -2.72
C ARG A 408 14.97 -19.12 -4.23
N ALA A 409 16.06 -18.50 -4.67
CA ALA A 409 16.39 -18.43 -6.09
C ALA A 409 16.63 -19.82 -6.70
N ASP A 410 17.34 -20.69 -5.98
CA ASP A 410 17.57 -22.08 -6.36
C ASP A 410 16.25 -22.87 -6.42
N TYR A 411 15.42 -22.77 -5.39
CA TYR A 411 14.10 -23.39 -5.32
C TYR A 411 13.24 -23.03 -6.53
N PHE A 412 13.03 -21.74 -6.83
CA PHE A 412 12.18 -21.34 -7.95
C PHE A 412 12.78 -21.67 -9.32
N TYR A 413 14.12 -21.80 -9.40
CA TYR A 413 14.80 -22.23 -10.62
C TYR A 413 14.62 -23.73 -10.87
N ASN A 414 14.81 -24.57 -9.84
CA ASN A 414 14.83 -26.03 -9.97
C ASN A 414 13.47 -26.71 -9.76
N ARG A 415 12.56 -26.12 -8.99
CA ARG A 415 11.23 -26.70 -8.66
C ARG A 415 10.43 -27.15 -9.89
N PRO A 416 10.37 -26.40 -11.00
CA PRO A 416 9.71 -26.87 -12.21
C PRO A 416 10.30 -28.18 -12.73
N THR A 417 11.63 -28.31 -12.75
CA THR A 417 12.33 -29.53 -13.17
C THR A 417 12.03 -30.69 -12.21
N TRP A 418 12.08 -30.47 -10.90
CA TRP A 418 11.74 -31.51 -9.92
C TRP A 418 10.31 -32.03 -10.09
N ALA A 419 9.36 -31.14 -10.35
CA ALA A 419 7.97 -31.50 -10.62
C ALA A 419 7.82 -32.33 -11.90
N ILE A 420 8.49 -31.94 -13.00
CA ILE A 420 8.47 -32.70 -14.26
C ILE A 420 9.04 -34.10 -14.09
N GLU A 421 10.16 -34.23 -13.38
CA GLU A 421 10.79 -35.53 -13.15
C GLU A 421 9.95 -36.42 -12.23
N ARG A 422 9.28 -35.84 -11.23
CA ARG A 422 8.31 -36.55 -10.38
C ARG A 422 7.15 -37.11 -11.22
N GLN A 423 6.61 -36.27 -12.11
CA GLN A 423 5.58 -36.68 -13.06
C GLN A 423 6.02 -37.78 -14.01
N ALA A 424 7.24 -37.69 -14.53
CA ALA A 424 7.79 -38.73 -15.38
C ALA A 424 7.92 -40.09 -14.65
N ARG A 425 8.09 -40.07 -13.33
CA ARG A 425 8.12 -41.28 -12.47
C ARG A 425 6.74 -41.76 -12.04
N GLY A 426 5.67 -41.00 -12.31
CA GLY A 426 4.30 -41.33 -11.89
C GLY A 426 4.04 -41.07 -10.40
N GLU A 427 4.85 -40.22 -9.76
CA GLU A 427 4.76 -39.85 -8.34
C GLU A 427 3.81 -38.65 -8.12
N ASP A 428 2.95 -38.32 -9.08
CA ASP A 428 2.06 -37.15 -9.04
C ASP A 428 0.95 -37.29 -8.00
N GLU A 429 0.48 -38.51 -7.79
CA GLU A 429 -0.59 -38.83 -6.82
C GLU A 429 -0.08 -38.80 -5.37
N GLU A 430 1.24 -38.76 -5.15
CA GLU A 430 1.85 -38.66 -3.82
C GLU A 430 1.97 -37.21 -3.32
N GLU A 431 1.71 -36.21 -4.18
CA GLU A 431 1.73 -34.82 -3.74
C GLU A 431 0.41 -34.47 -3.03
N GLU A 432 0.48 -34.23 -1.71
CA GLU A 432 -0.68 -33.74 -0.95
C GLU A 432 -1.26 -32.48 -1.64
N GLU A 433 -2.57 -32.53 -1.92
CA GLU A 433 -3.31 -31.39 -2.45
C GLU A 433 -3.03 -30.19 -1.54
N TYR A 434 -2.62 -29.06 -2.13
CA TYR A 434 -2.30 -27.89 -1.35
C TYR A 434 -3.57 -27.37 -0.65
N ALA A 435 -3.61 -27.54 0.67
CA ALA A 435 -4.58 -26.87 1.52
C ALA A 435 -4.04 -25.51 1.94
N ASP A 436 -4.85 -24.46 1.75
CA ASP A 436 -4.54 -23.15 2.34
C ASP A 436 -4.39 -23.31 3.86
N PRO A 437 -3.38 -22.67 4.49
CA PRO A 437 -3.21 -22.75 5.93
C PRO A 437 -4.46 -22.23 6.65
N ALA A 438 -4.76 -22.85 7.80
CA ALA A 438 -5.83 -22.40 8.67
C ALA A 438 -5.55 -20.97 9.15
N ILE A 439 -6.59 -20.14 9.20
CA ILE A 439 -6.50 -18.78 9.74
C ILE A 439 -6.49 -18.90 11.27
N GLU A 440 -5.30 -19.12 11.83
CA GLU A 440 -5.09 -19.19 13.28
C GLU A 440 -4.73 -17.81 13.84
N LEU A 441 -5.76 -17.00 14.06
CA LEU A 441 -5.61 -15.65 14.59
C LEU A 441 -6.09 -15.56 16.03
N GLN A 442 -5.26 -14.98 16.89
CA GLN A 442 -5.55 -14.78 18.32
C GLN A 442 -6.63 -13.72 18.57
N ILE A 443 -6.91 -12.87 17.58
CA ILE A 443 -7.93 -11.80 17.65
C ILE A 443 -9.18 -12.30 16.90
N PRO A 444 -10.29 -12.63 17.60
CA PRO A 444 -11.49 -13.19 16.99
C PRO A 444 -12.08 -12.32 15.87
N GLU A 445 -12.08 -10.99 16.06
CA GLU A 445 -12.58 -10.03 15.09
C GLU A 445 -11.76 -10.06 13.80
N ARG A 446 -10.45 -10.27 13.93
CA ARG A 446 -9.54 -10.39 12.79
C ARG A 446 -9.77 -11.70 12.04
N ALA A 447 -9.98 -12.80 12.76
CA ALA A 447 -10.35 -14.08 12.17
C ALA A 447 -11.66 -13.97 11.37
N GLN A 448 -12.67 -13.31 11.94
CA GLN A 448 -13.93 -13.06 11.26
C GLN A 448 -13.77 -12.19 10.01
N LEU A 449 -12.98 -11.11 10.08
CA LEU A 449 -12.70 -10.25 8.93
C LEU A 449 -11.99 -11.02 7.81
N ALA A 450 -10.98 -11.83 8.15
CA ALA A 450 -10.24 -12.62 7.19
C ALA A 450 -11.14 -13.65 6.49
N GLU A 451 -12.06 -14.29 7.23
CA GLU A 451 -13.04 -15.22 6.66
C GLU A 451 -14.05 -14.53 5.74
N ILE A 452 -14.51 -13.33 6.12
CA ILE A 452 -15.40 -12.52 5.25
C ILE A 452 -14.67 -12.16 3.95
N PHE A 453 -13.41 -11.76 4.02
CA PHE A 453 -12.63 -11.46 2.82
C PHE A 453 -12.44 -12.72 1.97
N ARG A 454 -12.08 -13.85 2.59
CA ARG A 454 -11.91 -15.17 1.93
C ARG A 454 -13.15 -15.56 1.14
N ASN A 455 -14.31 -15.52 1.76
CA ASN A 455 -15.57 -15.99 1.20
C ASN A 455 -16.43 -14.88 0.57
N GLN A 456 -15.84 -13.73 0.24
CA GLN A 456 -16.63 -12.61 -0.27
C GLN A 456 -17.28 -12.98 -1.63
N PRO A 457 -18.61 -12.97 -1.76
CA PRO A 457 -19.28 -13.25 -3.03
C PRO A 457 -19.00 -12.15 -4.05
N GLU A 458 -18.91 -12.51 -5.33
CA GLU A 458 -18.55 -11.56 -6.40
C GLU A 458 -19.68 -10.59 -6.77
N ASP A 459 -20.91 -10.89 -6.38
CA ASP A 459 -22.16 -10.32 -6.87
C ASP A 459 -22.96 -9.51 -5.82
N LEU A 460 -22.30 -8.91 -4.83
CA LEU A 460 -22.98 -8.03 -3.86
C LEU A 460 -23.71 -6.87 -4.58
N THR A 461 -25.04 -6.82 -4.49
CA THR A 461 -25.87 -5.77 -5.10
C THR A 461 -25.82 -4.47 -4.26
N GLN A 462 -26.44 -3.37 -4.70
CA GLN A 462 -26.43 -2.08 -3.98
C GLN A 462 -27.64 -1.89 -3.04
N THR A 463 -28.45 -2.91 -2.82
CA THR A 463 -29.69 -2.81 -2.05
C THR A 463 -29.44 -2.95 -0.54
N PRO A 464 -29.82 -1.96 0.28
CA PRO A 464 -29.66 -2.02 1.72
C PRO A 464 -30.81 -2.81 2.34
N SER A 465 -30.62 -4.09 2.64
CA SER A 465 -31.64 -4.86 3.38
C SER A 465 -31.14 -5.63 4.60
N SER A 466 -29.83 -5.74 4.85
CA SER A 466 -29.36 -6.60 5.95
C SER A 466 -27.98 -6.23 6.49
N VAL A 467 -27.98 -5.52 7.63
CA VAL A 467 -26.76 -5.25 8.42
C VAL A 467 -26.39 -6.53 9.19
N LYS A 468 -25.30 -7.22 8.83
CA LYS A 468 -24.68 -8.17 9.76
C LYS A 468 -23.71 -7.40 10.66
N THR A 469 -24.17 -7.07 11.86
CA THR A 469 -23.36 -6.50 12.93
C THR A 469 -22.34 -7.52 13.44
N ALA A 470 -21.04 -7.20 13.35
CA ALA A 470 -20.04 -7.70 14.30
C ALA A 470 -19.90 -6.66 15.41
N SER A 471 -20.20 -7.02 16.65
CA SER A 471 -20.22 -6.13 17.81
C SER A 471 -18.88 -6.10 18.54
N PHE A 472 -18.48 -4.93 19.03
CA PHE A 472 -17.33 -4.71 19.92
C PHE A 472 -17.50 -5.47 21.24
N CYS A 473 -16.39 -5.97 21.78
CA CYS A 473 -16.25 -6.23 23.20
C CYS A 473 -15.20 -5.27 23.78
N ASP A 474 -15.52 -4.65 24.91
CA ASP A 474 -14.76 -3.58 25.54
C ASP A 474 -13.35 -4.01 25.99
N SER A 475 -12.33 -3.73 25.17
CA SER A 475 -10.99 -3.36 25.66
C SER A 475 -10.04 -3.08 24.49
N HIS A 476 -9.76 -1.79 24.27
CA HIS A 476 -8.51 -1.22 23.74
C HIS A 476 -7.81 -1.99 22.59
N SER A 477 -7.85 -1.35 21.40
CA SER A 477 -6.94 -1.56 20.25
C SER A 477 -7.27 -2.69 19.26
N VAL A 478 -8.39 -2.59 18.52
CA VAL A 478 -8.56 -3.32 17.25
C VAL A 478 -9.33 -2.47 16.24
N LEU A 479 -8.75 -2.30 15.05
CA LEU A 479 -9.33 -1.56 13.92
C LEU A 479 -10.31 -2.50 13.18
N LEU A 480 -11.61 -2.23 13.27
CA LEU A 480 -12.66 -3.01 12.61
C LEU A 480 -13.13 -2.31 11.33
N VAL A 481 -13.02 -2.98 10.18
CA VAL A 481 -13.71 -2.61 8.94
C VAL A 481 -15.14 -3.14 9.03
N VAL A 482 -16.13 -2.25 9.06
CA VAL A 482 -17.54 -2.66 8.98
C VAL A 482 -17.85 -3.13 7.56
N VAL A 483 -18.17 -4.41 7.43
CA VAL A 483 -18.58 -5.07 6.20
C VAL A 483 -20.11 -4.96 6.08
N PHE A 484 -20.58 -4.22 5.08
CA PHE A 484 -21.98 -4.32 4.66
C PHE A 484 -22.16 -5.63 3.91
N LEU A 485 -22.92 -6.56 4.49
CA LEU A 485 -23.49 -7.68 3.74
C LEU A 485 -24.75 -7.20 3.04
N VAL A 486 -24.90 -7.60 1.78
CA VAL A 486 -26.07 -7.33 0.97
C VAL A 486 -26.73 -8.68 0.77
N GLU A 487 -27.98 -8.84 1.19
CA GLU A 487 -28.73 -10.06 0.93
C GLU A 487 -28.92 -10.26 -0.58
N ALA A 488 -28.66 -11.48 -1.02
CA ALA A 488 -29.20 -12.01 -2.26
C ALA A 488 -30.73 -12.08 -2.14
N VAL A 489 -31.43 -11.71 -3.21
CA VAL A 489 -32.88 -11.89 -3.29
C VAL A 489 -33.18 -13.40 -3.28
N GLU A 490 -33.71 -13.90 -2.17
CA GLU A 490 -34.53 -15.12 -2.23
C GLU A 490 -35.83 -14.76 -2.97
N GLY A 491 -36.04 -15.35 -4.14
CA GLY A 491 -37.29 -15.18 -4.88
C GLY A 491 -37.25 -15.69 -6.30
N GLY A 492 -37.32 -17.02 -6.48
CA GLY A 492 -37.37 -17.60 -7.82
C GLY A 492 -37.55 -19.12 -7.91
N GLY A 493 -38.39 -19.74 -7.07
CA GLY A 493 -39.06 -21.01 -7.37
C GLY A 493 -38.22 -22.29 -7.39
N LEU A 494 -38.26 -23.05 -6.29
CA LEU A 494 -38.06 -24.51 -6.33
C LEU A 494 -39.22 -25.14 -7.14
N PRO A 495 -38.97 -25.99 -8.16
CA PRO A 495 -40.00 -26.87 -8.67
C PRO A 495 -40.27 -27.96 -7.62
N ASN A 496 -41.56 -28.15 -7.31
CA ASN A 496 -42.06 -29.30 -6.56
C ASN A 496 -41.47 -30.60 -7.11
N LEU A 497 -40.69 -31.30 -6.29
CA LEU A 497 -40.41 -32.72 -6.44
C LEU A 497 -40.96 -33.43 -5.22
N ALA A 498 -42.27 -33.64 -5.26
CA ALA A 498 -42.94 -34.74 -4.60
C ALA A 498 -43.51 -35.64 -5.71
N GLN A 499 -42.65 -36.53 -6.22
CA GLN A 499 -42.91 -37.92 -6.65
C GLN A 499 -41.65 -38.49 -7.31
#